data_AF-A0A2V9BG16-F1
#
_entry.id   AF-A0A2V9BG16-F1
#
_cell.length_a   1.000
_cell.length_b   1.000
_cell.length_c   1.000
_cell.angle_alpha   90.00
_cell.angle_beta   90.00
_cell.angle_gamma   90.00
#
_symmetry.space_group_name_H-M   'P 1'
#
loop_
_entity.id
_entity.type
_entity.pdbx_description
1 polymer ?
#
loop_
_entity_poly.entity_id
_entity_poly.type
_entity_poly.pdbx_seq_one_letter_code
_entity_poly.pdbx_strand_id
1 'polypeptide(L)'
;PGTNQRLLEYVSKGGTLLVQYNRNFVWDELKPAPYPATIGNSAPRITDENSPVKFLRPADALLSRPNKITQADFKGWVQERGLYFWSQFDRRYTPLLAMRDPGENDLNGGLVYTRFGKGTYIYAGLAFFRQLPEGVPGAYRLFVNLLSASRPPKRRR
;
A
#
# COMPACT_ATOMS: atom_id res chain seq x y z
N PRO A 1 -27.46 -2.84 -0.44
CA PRO A 1 -26.03 -2.61 -0.75
C PRO A 1 -25.12 -3.36 0.24
N GLY A 2 -24.22 -4.21 -0.25
CA GLY A 2 -23.27 -4.93 0.61
C GLY A 2 -22.23 -3.99 1.26
N THR A 3 -21.62 -4.42 2.37
CA THR A 3 -20.67 -3.61 3.15
C THR A 3 -19.52 -3.04 2.31
N ASN A 4 -18.95 -3.83 1.39
CA ASN A 4 -17.86 -3.36 0.52
C ASN A 4 -18.29 -2.23 -0.44
N GLN A 5 -19.53 -2.27 -0.94
CA GLN A 5 -20.03 -1.26 -1.88
C GLN A 5 -20.08 0.13 -1.23
N ARG A 6 -20.41 0.20 0.07
CA ARG A 6 -20.42 1.47 0.83
C ARG A 6 -19.01 2.04 0.99
N LEU A 7 -18.00 1.18 1.12
CA LEU A 7 -16.60 1.61 1.16
C LEU A 7 -16.15 2.17 -0.20
N LEU A 8 -16.49 1.50 -1.31
CA LEU A 8 -16.18 2.02 -2.64
C LEU A 8 -16.94 3.31 -2.97
N GLU A 9 -18.17 3.45 -2.47
CA GLU A 9 -18.94 4.71 -2.58
C GLU A 9 -18.30 5.84 -1.77
N TYR A 10 -17.78 5.56 -0.57
CA TYR A 10 -17.00 6.54 0.20
C TYR A 10 -15.78 7.03 -0.58
N VAL A 11 -15.04 6.12 -1.22
CA VAL A 11 -13.92 6.49 -2.09
C VAL A 11 -14.39 7.33 -3.27
N SER A 12 -15.43 6.90 -3.99
CA SER A 12 -15.90 7.61 -5.19
C SER A 12 -16.34 9.05 -4.88
N LYS A 13 -16.82 9.31 -3.67
CA LYS A 13 -17.21 10.63 -3.16
C LYS A 13 -16.05 11.51 -2.65
N GLY A 14 -14.81 11.03 -2.68
CA GLY A 14 -13.61 11.80 -2.30
C GLY A 14 -12.82 11.22 -1.14
N GLY A 15 -13.31 10.14 -0.52
CA GLY A 15 -12.64 9.48 0.59
C GLY A 15 -11.30 8.85 0.23
N THR A 16 -10.47 8.60 1.24
CA THR A 16 -9.29 7.74 1.14
C THR A 16 -9.58 6.43 1.84
N LEU A 17 -9.51 5.31 1.11
CA LEU A 17 -9.60 3.97 1.69
C LEU A 17 -8.23 3.29 1.62
N LEU A 18 -7.62 3.11 2.78
CA LEU A 18 -6.40 2.32 2.95
C LEU A 18 -6.78 0.91 3.41
N VAL A 19 -6.65 -0.05 2.51
CA VAL A 19 -6.86 -1.46 2.77
C VAL A 19 -5.50 -2.08 3.09
N GLN A 20 -5.33 -2.48 4.34
CA GLN A 20 -4.13 -3.19 4.78
C GLN A 20 -4.15 -4.64 4.29
N TYR A 21 -3.10 -5.40 4.58
CA TYR A 21 -2.94 -6.78 4.15
C TYR A 21 -4.21 -7.61 4.38
N ASN A 22 -4.51 -8.47 3.41
CA ASN A 22 -5.58 -9.46 3.47
C ASN A 22 -5.02 -10.81 3.05
N ARG A 23 -5.59 -11.90 3.57
CA ARG A 23 -5.19 -13.24 3.14
C ARG A 23 -5.81 -13.56 1.78
N ASN A 24 -5.06 -14.27 0.95
CA ASN A 24 -5.43 -14.62 -0.42
C ASN A 24 -6.82 -15.27 -0.51
N PHE A 25 -7.14 -16.23 0.38
CA PHE A 25 -8.43 -16.92 0.33
C PHE A 25 -9.64 -16.00 0.55
N VAL A 26 -9.49 -14.89 1.30
CA VAL A 26 -10.55 -13.90 1.47
C VAL A 26 -10.56 -12.92 0.30
N TRP A 27 -9.37 -12.43 -0.08
CA TRP A 27 -9.23 -11.40 -1.11
C TRP A 27 -9.69 -11.89 -2.49
N ASP A 28 -9.22 -13.07 -2.90
CA ASP A 28 -9.44 -13.61 -4.24
C ASP A 28 -10.90 -14.10 -4.40
N GLU A 29 -11.57 -14.44 -3.29
CA GLU A 29 -13.00 -14.75 -3.24
C GLU A 29 -13.86 -13.48 -3.31
N LEU A 30 -13.62 -12.52 -2.42
CA LEU A 30 -14.48 -11.33 -2.28
C LEU A 30 -14.20 -10.23 -3.30
N LYS A 31 -12.99 -10.20 -3.86
CA LYS A 31 -12.51 -9.20 -4.85
C LYS A 31 -12.93 -7.77 -4.48
N PRO A 32 -12.53 -7.25 -3.31
CA PRO A 32 -13.10 -6.03 -2.74
C PRO A 32 -12.64 -4.73 -3.43
N ALA A 33 -11.62 -4.79 -4.28
CA ALA A 33 -11.05 -3.63 -4.96
C ALA A 33 -11.94 -3.16 -6.14
N PRO A 34 -11.87 -1.87 -6.54
CA PRO A 34 -12.72 -1.32 -7.60
C PRO A 34 -12.44 -1.92 -8.99
N TYR A 35 -11.22 -2.42 -9.21
CA TYR A 35 -10.77 -3.07 -10.44
C TYR A 35 -10.07 -4.40 -10.12
N PRO A 36 -9.96 -5.35 -11.08
CA PRO A 36 -9.39 -6.66 -10.82
C PRO A 36 -7.98 -6.60 -10.21
N ALA A 37 -7.79 -7.32 -9.10
CA ALA A 37 -6.51 -7.53 -8.44
C ALA A 37 -6.56 -8.85 -7.65
N THR A 38 -5.47 -9.59 -7.66
CA THR A 38 -5.37 -10.97 -7.13
C THR A 38 -4.08 -11.10 -6.34
N ILE A 39 -4.14 -11.75 -5.18
CA ILE A 39 -2.95 -12.14 -4.42
C ILE A 39 -2.39 -13.45 -5.01
N GLY A 40 -3.27 -14.43 -5.24
CA GLY A 40 -2.91 -15.72 -5.81
C GLY A 40 -2.37 -16.68 -4.75
N ASN A 41 -2.27 -17.95 -5.14
CA ASN A 41 -1.97 -19.06 -4.21
C ASN A 41 -0.57 -18.98 -3.60
N SER A 42 0.39 -18.34 -4.27
CA SER A 42 1.75 -18.16 -3.75
C SER A 42 1.84 -17.20 -2.57
N ALA A 43 0.79 -16.40 -2.33
CA ALA A 43 0.74 -15.37 -1.30
C ALA A 43 2.06 -14.58 -1.18
N PRO A 44 2.47 -13.87 -2.26
CA PRO A 44 3.80 -13.27 -2.37
C PRO A 44 4.09 -12.34 -1.19
N ARG A 45 5.33 -12.35 -0.72
CA ARG A 45 5.75 -11.68 0.51
C ARG A 45 7.22 -11.30 0.45
N ILE A 46 7.64 -10.45 1.38
CA ILE A 46 9.02 -10.03 1.57
C ILE A 46 9.33 -10.24 3.05
N THR A 47 9.99 -11.36 3.33
CA THR A 47 10.25 -11.89 4.65
C THR A 47 11.51 -11.35 5.29
N ASP A 48 12.48 -10.84 4.51
CA ASP A 48 13.66 -10.20 5.07
C ASP A 48 13.35 -8.72 5.36
N GLU A 49 13.41 -8.33 6.63
CA GLU A 49 13.20 -6.93 7.06
C GLU A 49 14.26 -5.96 6.53
N ASN A 50 15.40 -6.46 6.04
CA ASN A 50 16.48 -5.67 5.44
C ASN A 50 16.38 -5.60 3.91
N SER A 51 15.42 -6.30 3.30
CA SER A 51 15.19 -6.28 1.85
C SER A 51 15.13 -4.83 1.31
N PRO A 52 15.96 -4.49 0.30
CA PRO A 52 16.01 -3.14 -0.26
C PRO A 52 14.67 -2.70 -0.86
N VAL A 53 14.33 -1.43 -0.65
CA VAL A 53 13.09 -0.86 -1.17
C VAL A 53 13.36 0.01 -2.39
N LYS A 54 12.86 -0.41 -3.55
CA LYS A 54 12.94 0.36 -4.80
C LYS A 54 11.72 1.28 -4.93
N PHE A 55 11.98 2.57 -5.09
CA PHE A 55 10.94 3.57 -5.34
C PHE A 55 10.60 3.60 -6.83
N LEU A 56 9.41 3.14 -7.21
CA LEU A 56 8.97 3.11 -8.62
C LEU A 56 8.45 4.46 -9.11
N ARG A 57 7.96 5.27 -8.17
CA ARG A 57 7.39 6.61 -8.39
C ARG A 57 7.81 7.57 -7.28
N PRO A 58 9.11 7.91 -7.16
CA PRO A 58 9.63 8.69 -6.03
C PRO A 58 9.06 10.11 -5.90
N ALA A 59 8.53 10.67 -6.99
CA ALA A 59 7.87 11.97 -7.01
C ALA A 59 6.37 11.92 -6.66
N ASP A 60 5.80 10.73 -6.44
CA ASP A 60 4.37 10.58 -6.14
C ASP A 60 4.00 11.29 -4.83
N ALA A 61 2.80 11.87 -4.77
CA ALA A 61 2.31 12.57 -3.59
C ALA A 61 2.26 11.64 -2.36
N LEU A 62 1.94 10.35 -2.53
CA LEU A 62 1.89 9.36 -1.46
C LEU A 62 3.26 9.05 -0.85
N LEU A 63 4.34 9.32 -1.59
CA LEU A 63 5.72 9.16 -1.10
C LEU A 63 6.39 10.49 -0.76
N SER A 64 5.77 11.62 -1.08
CA SER A 64 6.39 12.94 -0.91
C SER A 64 5.64 13.88 0.04
N ARG A 65 4.40 13.55 0.47
CA ARG A 65 3.57 14.41 1.33
C ARG A 65 2.68 13.64 2.31
N PRO A 66 2.49 14.18 3.54
CA PRO A 66 3.16 15.35 4.10
C PRO A 66 4.64 15.10 4.43
N ASN A 67 5.07 13.85 4.49
CA ASN A 67 6.46 13.48 4.72
C ASN A 67 7.14 13.09 3.41
N LYS A 68 8.36 13.54 3.17
CA LYS A 68 9.21 12.99 2.12
C LYS A 68 9.75 11.63 2.58
N ILE A 69 9.32 10.56 1.92
CA ILE A 69 9.74 9.20 2.21
C ILE A 69 11.02 8.90 1.44
N THR A 70 11.96 8.27 2.13
CA THR A 70 13.30 7.96 1.67
C THR A 70 13.69 6.56 2.14
N GLN A 71 14.86 6.07 1.73
CA GLN A 71 15.40 4.80 2.25
C GLN A 71 15.49 4.77 3.78
N ALA A 72 15.69 5.92 4.43
CA ALA A 72 15.78 6.00 5.89
C ALA A 72 14.47 5.60 6.59
N ASP A 73 13.32 5.81 5.95
CA ASP A 73 12.01 5.44 6.49
C ASP A 73 11.78 3.91 6.54
N PHE A 74 12.68 3.15 5.91
CA PHE A 74 12.67 1.69 5.91
C PHE A 74 13.72 1.08 6.86
N LYS A 75 14.49 1.90 7.60
CA LYS A 75 15.43 1.39 8.61
C LYS A 75 14.69 0.98 9.89
N GLY A 76 15.20 -0.06 10.56
CA GLY A 76 14.67 -0.54 11.84
C GLY A 76 13.28 -1.18 11.76
N TRP A 77 12.83 -1.55 10.56
CA TRP A 77 11.66 -2.42 10.45
C TRP A 77 12.00 -3.79 11.02
N VAL A 78 11.03 -4.44 11.65
CA VAL A 78 11.21 -5.73 12.31
C VAL A 78 10.57 -6.86 11.52
N GLN A 79 11.20 -8.03 11.55
CA GLN A 79 10.71 -9.33 11.08
C GLN A 79 10.43 -9.48 9.58
N GLU A 80 9.68 -8.57 8.94
CA GLU A 80 9.34 -8.66 7.50
C GLU A 80 8.91 -7.30 6.94
N ARG A 81 9.07 -7.11 5.62
CA ARG A 81 8.58 -5.89 4.94
C ARG A 81 7.09 -5.96 4.65
N GLY A 82 6.56 -7.14 4.36
CA GLY A 82 5.15 -7.29 4.09
C GLY A 82 4.77 -8.64 3.52
N LEU A 83 3.45 -8.86 3.49
CA LEU A 83 2.83 -10.12 3.16
C LEU A 83 1.69 -9.88 2.18
N TYR A 84 1.35 -10.93 1.44
CA TYR A 84 0.16 -10.96 0.60
C TYR A 84 0.15 -9.87 -0.48
N PHE A 85 1.28 -9.64 -1.12
CA PHE A 85 1.38 -8.67 -2.22
C PHE A 85 0.50 -9.16 -3.37
N TRP A 86 -0.15 -8.23 -4.07
CA TRP A 86 -0.86 -8.60 -5.29
C TRP A 86 0.12 -9.14 -6.32
N SER A 87 -0.13 -10.34 -6.84
CA SER A 87 0.66 -10.93 -7.94
C SER A 87 0.20 -10.41 -9.29
N GLN A 88 -1.08 -10.04 -9.40
CA GLN A 88 -1.68 -9.51 -10.62
C GLN A 88 -2.66 -8.40 -10.28
N PHE A 89 -2.67 -7.34 -11.08
CA PHE A 89 -3.62 -6.24 -10.94
C PHE A 89 -3.78 -5.48 -12.24
N ASP A 90 -4.95 -4.87 -12.40
CA ASP A 90 -5.31 -4.06 -13.56
C ASP A 90 -4.36 -2.87 -13.77
N ARG A 91 -4.15 -2.47 -15.04
CA ARG A 91 -3.26 -1.36 -15.40
C ARG A 91 -3.69 0.01 -14.85
N ARG A 92 -4.94 0.14 -14.38
CA ARG A 92 -5.45 1.33 -13.69
C ARG A 92 -4.81 1.54 -12.31
N TYR A 93 -4.17 0.52 -11.77
CA TYR A 93 -3.42 0.61 -10.53
C TYR A 93 -2.00 1.08 -10.77
N THR A 94 -1.50 1.89 -9.84
CA THR A 94 -0.14 2.40 -9.83
C THR A 94 0.63 1.79 -8.65
N PRO A 95 1.62 0.93 -8.89
CA PRO A 95 2.52 0.44 -7.85
C PRO A 95 3.55 1.51 -7.49
N LEU A 96 3.83 1.68 -6.20
CA LEU A 96 4.72 2.73 -5.69
C LEU A 96 6.10 2.22 -5.29
N LEU A 97 6.16 0.98 -4.79
CA LEU A 97 7.38 0.36 -4.27
C LEU A 97 7.55 -1.02 -4.94
N ALA A 98 8.80 -1.42 -5.14
CA ALA A 98 9.18 -2.79 -5.41
C ALA A 98 10.23 -3.25 -4.39
N MET A 99 10.18 -4.53 -4.02
CA MET A 99 11.10 -5.16 -3.07
C MET A 99 11.33 -6.60 -3.53
N ARG A 100 12.43 -7.22 -3.11
CA ARG A 100 12.69 -8.64 -3.32
C ARG A 100 13.36 -9.20 -2.07
N ASP A 101 13.08 -10.45 -1.76
CA ASP A 101 13.93 -11.22 -0.84
C ASP A 101 15.22 -11.67 -1.57
N PRO A 102 16.29 -12.00 -0.83
CA PRO A 102 17.55 -12.47 -1.42
C PRO A 102 17.34 -13.66 -2.37
N GLY A 103 17.77 -13.50 -3.62
CA GLY A 103 17.64 -14.54 -4.65
C GLY A 103 16.27 -14.59 -5.36
N GLU A 104 15.32 -13.75 -4.98
CA GLU A 104 13.98 -13.70 -5.59
C GLU A 104 13.81 -12.55 -6.60
N ASN A 105 12.70 -12.57 -7.34
CA ASN A 105 12.31 -11.51 -8.26
C ASN A 105 11.70 -10.30 -7.53
N ASP A 106 11.75 -9.12 -8.15
CA ASP A 106 11.07 -7.93 -7.64
C ASP A 106 9.54 -8.14 -7.58
N LEU A 107 8.96 -7.93 -6.40
CA LEU A 107 7.52 -7.85 -6.17
C LEU A 107 7.11 -6.39 -5.99
N ASN A 108 6.07 -5.95 -6.70
CA ASN A 108 5.59 -4.55 -6.68
C ASN A 108 4.13 -4.40 -6.23
N GLY A 109 3.49 -5.50 -5.81
CA GLY A 109 2.11 -5.53 -5.34
C GLY A 109 1.90 -5.16 -3.88
N GLY A 110 2.95 -4.68 -3.18
CA GLY A 110 2.92 -4.41 -1.74
C GLY A 110 2.39 -3.02 -1.35
N LEU A 111 2.53 -2.04 -2.25
CA LEU A 111 1.93 -0.71 -2.09
C LEU A 111 1.44 -0.22 -3.44
N VAL A 112 0.12 -0.31 -3.64
CA VAL A 112 -0.53 -0.08 -4.93
C VAL A 112 -1.76 0.79 -4.71
N TYR A 113 -1.99 1.78 -5.58
CA TYR A 113 -3.17 2.64 -5.46
C TYR A 113 -3.83 2.91 -6.81
N THR A 114 -5.08 3.37 -6.77
CA THR A 114 -5.76 3.96 -7.93
C THR A 114 -6.64 5.12 -7.49
N ARG A 115 -6.92 6.04 -8.41
CA ARG A 115 -7.97 7.05 -8.23
C ARG A 115 -9.29 6.41 -8.63
N PHE A 116 -10.30 6.55 -7.77
CA PHE A 116 -11.64 6.03 -8.03
C PHE A 116 -12.66 7.11 -7.70
N GLY A 117 -13.39 7.58 -8.72
CA GLY A 117 -14.19 8.81 -8.61
C GLY A 117 -13.31 9.99 -8.18
N LYS A 118 -13.70 10.66 -7.09
CA LYS A 118 -12.98 11.81 -6.53
C LYS A 118 -11.93 11.45 -5.48
N GLY A 119 -11.86 10.19 -5.06
CA GLY A 119 -11.02 9.73 -3.97
C GLY A 119 -9.88 8.80 -4.39
N THR A 120 -9.32 8.11 -3.40
CA THR A 120 -8.19 7.21 -3.58
C THR A 120 -8.41 5.89 -2.86
N TYR A 121 -8.24 4.79 -3.60
CA TYR A 121 -8.17 3.44 -3.05
C TYR A 121 -6.71 3.01 -2.99
N ILE A 122 -6.25 2.55 -1.84
CA ILE A 122 -4.87 2.11 -1.59
C ILE A 122 -4.90 0.71 -1.03
N TYR A 123 -4.15 -0.19 -1.65
CA TYR A 123 -3.78 -1.47 -1.06
C TYR A 123 -2.36 -1.38 -0.50
N ALA A 124 -2.20 -1.83 0.74
CA ALA A 124 -0.92 -1.90 1.43
C ALA A 124 -0.75 -3.28 2.08
N GLY A 125 -0.05 -4.17 1.39
CA GLY A 125 0.46 -5.45 1.92
C GLY A 125 1.70 -5.28 2.82
N LEU A 126 2.11 -4.03 3.11
CA LEU A 126 3.21 -3.74 4.03
C LEU A 126 2.87 -4.18 5.46
N ALA A 127 3.87 -4.61 6.21
CA ALA A 127 3.71 -5.15 7.57
C ALA A 127 3.44 -4.08 8.66
N PHE A 128 2.59 -3.08 8.38
CA PHE A 128 2.27 -2.00 9.34
C PHE A 128 1.78 -2.53 10.69
N PHE A 129 1.09 -3.67 10.71
CA PHE A 129 0.63 -4.33 11.94
C PHE A 129 1.77 -4.77 12.88
N ARG A 130 3.01 -4.90 12.38
CA ARG A 130 4.20 -5.10 13.20
C ARG A 130 4.93 -3.79 13.45
N GLN A 131 5.10 -2.98 12.39
CA GLN A 131 5.95 -1.80 12.47
C GLN A 131 5.35 -0.67 13.30
N LEU A 132 4.03 -0.51 13.30
CA LEU A 132 3.37 0.53 14.09
C LEU A 132 3.44 0.19 15.59
N PRO A 133 3.08 -1.00 16.09
CA PRO A 133 3.24 -1.35 17.50
C PRO A 133 4.68 -1.22 18.03
N GLU A 134 5.69 -1.57 17.21
CA GLU A 134 7.10 -1.43 17.56
C GLU A 134 7.63 0.02 17.49
N GLY A 135 6.79 0.99 17.17
CA GLY A 135 7.18 2.40 17.20
C GLY A 135 8.09 2.83 16.04
N VAL A 136 8.16 2.08 14.95
CA VAL A 136 9.09 2.33 13.83
C VAL A 136 8.75 3.68 13.14
N PRO A 137 9.57 4.74 13.29
CA PRO A 137 9.15 6.10 12.91
C PRO A 137 8.86 6.26 11.41
N GLY A 138 9.62 5.58 10.56
CA GLY A 138 9.43 5.63 9.10
C GLY A 138 8.13 4.97 8.64
N ALA A 139 7.70 3.89 9.33
CA ALA A 139 6.41 3.26 9.06
C ALA A 139 5.24 4.21 9.36
N TYR A 140 5.30 4.93 10.48
CA TYR A 140 4.32 5.98 10.80
C TYR A 140 4.29 7.10 9.77
N ARG A 141 5.46 7.59 9.33
CA ARG A 141 5.54 8.65 8.31
C ARG A 141 4.86 8.24 7.01
N LEU A 142 5.14 7.02 6.53
CA LEU A 142 4.51 6.48 5.34
C LEU A 142 3.00 6.30 5.57
N PHE A 143 2.58 5.71 6.69
CA PHE A 143 1.16 5.50 6.99
C PHE A 143 0.36 6.82 7.01
N VAL A 144 0.92 7.88 7.59
CA VAL A 144 0.32 9.23 7.60
C VAL A 144 0.18 9.81 6.19
N ASN A 145 1.18 9.59 5.31
CA ASN A 145 1.05 9.97 3.90
C ASN A 145 -0.13 9.27 3.23
N LEU A 146 -0.25 7.95 3.41
CA LEU A 146 -1.32 7.16 2.81
C LEU A 146 -2.70 7.62 3.30
N LEU A 147 -2.87 7.88 4.60
CA LEU A 147 -4.12 8.43 5.15
C LEU A 147 -4.43 9.85 4.66
N SER A 148 -3.42 10.60 4.19
CA SER A 148 -3.56 11.97 3.71
C SER A 148 -3.81 12.07 2.19
N ALA A 149 -3.99 10.95 1.48
CA ALA A 149 -4.07 10.89 0.02
C ALA A 149 -5.10 11.82 -0.63
N SER A 150 -6.28 11.96 -0.02
CA SER A 150 -7.36 12.84 -0.49
C SER A 150 -7.33 14.23 0.15
N ARG A 151 -6.41 14.52 1.07
CA ARG A 151 -6.32 15.86 1.68
C ARG A 151 -5.73 16.84 0.66
N PRO A 152 -6.41 17.97 0.40
CA PRO A 152 -5.83 19.00 -0.46
C PRO A 152 -4.54 19.51 0.18
N PRO A 153 -3.52 19.86 -0.62
CA PRO A 153 -2.31 20.45 -0.09
C PRO A 153 -2.66 21.70 0.71
N LYS A 154 -2.10 21.80 1.93
CA LYS A 154 -2.30 22.97 2.81
C LYS A 154 -1.85 24.20 2.01
N ARG A 155 -2.79 25.07 1.63
CA ARG A 155 -2.45 26.35 0.99
C ARG A 155 -1.52 27.08 1.96
N ARG A 156 -0.29 27.35 1.52
CA ARG A 156 0.61 28.26 2.24
C ARG A 156 -0.10 29.61 2.27
N ARG A 157 -0.46 30.07 3.47
CA ARG A 157 -0.85 31.47 3.69
C ARG A 157 0.41 32.30 3.75
#